data_AF-A0A3N5PB06-F1
#
_entry.id   AF-A0A3N5PB06-F1
#
_cell.length_a   1.000
_cell.length_b   1.000
_cell.length_c   1.000
_cell.angle_alpha   90.00
_cell.angle_beta   90.00
_cell.angle_gamma   90.00
#
_symmetry.space_group_name_H-M   'P 1'
#
loop_
_entity.id
_entity.type
_entity.pdbx_description
1 polymer ?
#
loop_
_entity_poly.entity_id
_entity_poly.type
_entity_poly.pdbx_seq_one_letter_code
_entity_poly.pdbx_strand_id
1 'polypeptide(L)'
;MMPTPQRAVLSASLLVSATLAIGVASRDYIVGAQEPDKTVADGVFTEAQAVRGYTAYETACSQCHRVDLTGGNGPALRDERFTREFAGKDLKTLYTKIATTMPRAAAGSLGDNVYLDIVAHVLKENGFPAGDQELTLEALGGLRVLPGRPKPPPPVGDFSYVEAVGCLAPGPGGTWLLTSATEPVSVVVSPESAPTLPGDAATRALGDQTFHLLDAMAYSPDEHKGHRMYVRGLLIKLPSEQRMTISAFETLAPNCTR
;
A
#
# COMPACT_ATOMS: atom_id res chain seq x y z
N MET A 1 65.89 -26.62 -85.71
CA MET A 1 64.52 -26.22 -85.34
C MET A 1 64.47 -26.05 -83.82
N MET A 2 64.50 -24.80 -83.40
CA MET A 2 64.42 -24.28 -82.03
C MET A 2 63.77 -22.87 -82.18
N PRO A 3 63.17 -22.23 -81.16
CA PRO A 3 62.83 -22.71 -79.81
C PRO A 3 61.49 -22.11 -79.24
N THR A 4 61.27 -22.34 -77.93
CA THR A 4 60.78 -21.36 -76.91
C THR A 4 59.28 -21.02 -76.73
N PRO A 5 58.88 -20.49 -75.54
CA PRO A 5 57.75 -20.99 -74.77
C PRO A 5 56.73 -19.89 -74.36
N GLN A 6 55.79 -20.28 -73.47
CA GLN A 6 55.07 -19.48 -72.46
C GLN A 6 54.55 -18.07 -72.83
N ARG A 7 53.24 -17.86 -72.62
CA ARG A 7 52.74 -16.66 -71.94
C ARG A 7 51.56 -16.96 -71.02
N ALA A 8 51.71 -16.51 -69.79
CA ALA A 8 50.70 -16.43 -68.74
C ALA A 8 49.58 -15.45 -69.11
N VAL A 9 48.38 -15.66 -68.57
CA VAL A 9 47.47 -14.56 -68.22
C VAL A 9 46.71 -14.93 -66.94
N LEU A 10 46.83 -14.06 -65.94
CA LEU A 10 46.10 -14.07 -64.68
C LEU A 10 44.59 -14.01 -64.93
N SER A 11 43.80 -14.70 -64.11
CA SER A 11 42.36 -14.45 -64.00
C SER A 11 41.99 -14.28 -62.54
N ALA A 12 41.33 -13.15 -62.27
CA ALA A 12 41.03 -12.60 -60.97
C ALA A 12 40.04 -13.47 -60.18
N SER A 13 40.37 -13.74 -58.91
CA SER A 13 39.47 -14.39 -57.96
C SER A 13 38.45 -13.37 -57.45
N LEU A 14 37.18 -13.51 -57.87
CA LEU A 14 36.04 -12.94 -57.15
C LEU A 14 35.86 -13.74 -55.85
N LEU A 15 36.12 -13.11 -54.70
CA LEU A 15 35.74 -13.66 -53.39
C LEU A 15 34.27 -13.30 -53.12
N VAL A 16 33.41 -14.32 -53.17
CA VAL A 16 32.02 -14.27 -52.70
C VAL A 16 32.00 -14.50 -51.18
N SER A 17 31.20 -13.67 -50.51
CA SER A 17 31.07 -13.44 -49.07
C SER A 17 30.67 -14.65 -48.21
N ALA A 18 31.07 -14.62 -46.94
CA ALA A 18 30.34 -15.24 -45.83
C ALA A 18 30.63 -14.50 -44.51
N THR A 19 29.98 -13.35 -44.29
CA THR A 19 29.93 -12.72 -42.97
C THR A 19 28.92 -13.47 -42.10
N LEU A 20 29.43 -14.31 -41.21
CA LEU A 20 28.65 -15.01 -40.20
C LEU A 20 28.25 -14.03 -39.08
N ALA A 21 27.05 -13.45 -39.17
CA ALA A 21 26.48 -12.65 -38.09
C ALA A 21 26.01 -13.59 -36.96
N ILE A 22 26.82 -13.74 -35.92
CA ILE A 22 26.42 -14.43 -34.69
C ILE A 22 25.51 -13.47 -33.91
N GLY A 23 24.21 -13.61 -34.09
CA GLY A 23 23.21 -12.94 -33.26
C GLY A 23 23.21 -13.57 -31.86
N VAL A 24 23.88 -12.93 -30.91
CA VAL A 24 23.77 -13.29 -29.48
C VAL A 24 22.45 -12.73 -28.98
N ALA A 25 21.40 -13.56 -28.98
CA ALA A 25 20.13 -13.20 -28.35
C ALA A 25 20.32 -13.27 -26.83
N SER A 26 20.62 -12.13 -26.21
CA SER A 26 20.57 -11.95 -24.77
C SER A 26 19.12 -12.18 -24.32
N ARG A 27 18.84 -13.34 -23.71
CA ARG A 27 17.62 -13.53 -22.93
C ARG A 27 17.80 -12.79 -21.62
N ASP A 28 17.28 -11.56 -21.57
CA ASP A 28 17.10 -10.86 -20.30
C ASP A 28 16.06 -11.63 -19.47
N TYR A 29 16.56 -12.48 -18.57
CA TYR A 29 15.75 -13.01 -17.49
C TYR A 29 15.50 -11.86 -16.53
N ILE A 30 14.41 -11.12 -16.75
CA ILE A 30 13.84 -10.31 -15.69
C ILE A 30 13.34 -11.29 -14.63
N VAL A 31 14.19 -11.55 -13.64
CA VAL A 31 13.77 -12.12 -12.36
C VAL A 31 12.91 -11.05 -11.70
N GLY A 32 11.61 -11.10 -11.97
CA GLY A 32 10.64 -10.44 -11.11
C GLY A 32 10.76 -11.12 -9.75
N ALA A 33 11.19 -10.38 -8.73
CA ALA A 33 11.00 -10.82 -7.36
C ALA A 33 9.49 -11.00 -7.17
N GLN A 34 9.03 -12.25 -7.09
CA GLN A 34 7.64 -12.54 -6.79
C GLN A 34 7.39 -12.02 -5.39
N GLU A 35 6.67 -10.89 -5.29
CA GLU A 35 6.21 -10.41 -3.99
C GLU A 35 5.36 -11.51 -3.34
N PRO A 36 5.44 -11.68 -2.01
CA PRO A 36 4.64 -12.69 -1.34
C PRO A 36 3.17 -12.40 -1.54
N ASP A 37 2.40 -13.42 -1.88
CA ASP A 37 0.96 -13.28 -2.13
C ASP A 37 0.16 -12.90 -0.86
N LYS A 38 0.76 -13.00 0.34
CA LYS A 38 0.15 -12.61 1.62
C LYS A 38 1.16 -12.02 2.62
N THR A 39 0.70 -11.02 3.36
CA THR A 39 1.44 -10.32 4.42
C THR A 39 0.61 -10.27 5.71
N VAL A 40 1.22 -9.89 6.82
CA VAL A 40 0.49 -9.72 8.10
C VAL A 40 -0.62 -8.67 8.02
N ALA A 41 -0.55 -7.75 7.05
CA ALA A 41 -1.55 -6.71 6.85
C ALA A 41 -2.84 -7.19 6.17
N ASP A 42 -2.87 -8.44 5.69
CA ASP A 42 -4.07 -9.06 5.13
C ASP A 42 -5.04 -9.61 6.20
N GLY A 43 -4.80 -9.31 7.49
CA GLY A 43 -5.65 -9.80 8.58
C GLY A 43 -5.39 -11.26 8.92
N VAL A 44 -4.17 -11.57 9.36
CA VAL A 44 -3.68 -12.97 9.51
C VAL A 44 -3.95 -13.59 10.88
N PHE A 45 -4.59 -12.86 11.78
CA PHE A 45 -4.94 -13.28 13.13
C PHE A 45 -6.33 -12.75 13.48
N THR A 46 -7.03 -13.39 14.41
CA THR A 46 -8.34 -12.89 14.88
C THR A 46 -8.21 -11.94 16.06
N GLU A 47 -9.19 -11.07 16.22
CA GLU A 47 -9.29 -10.21 17.40
C GLU A 47 -9.31 -11.02 18.71
N ALA A 48 -10.05 -12.14 18.71
CA ALA A 48 -10.09 -13.05 19.86
C ALA A 48 -8.70 -13.64 20.17
N GLN A 49 -7.93 -13.98 19.16
CA GLN A 49 -6.55 -14.48 19.29
C GLN A 49 -5.65 -13.43 19.93
N ALA A 50 -5.72 -12.18 19.48
CA ALA A 50 -4.94 -11.08 20.06
C ALA A 50 -5.35 -10.78 21.52
N VAL A 51 -6.62 -10.90 21.88
CA VAL A 51 -7.11 -10.72 23.27
C VAL A 51 -6.58 -11.82 24.20
N ARG A 52 -6.58 -13.09 23.78
CA ARG A 52 -5.93 -14.17 24.55
C ARG A 52 -4.43 -13.91 24.66
N GLY A 53 -3.82 -13.43 23.58
CA GLY A 53 -2.42 -13.03 23.52
C GLY A 53 -2.03 -11.98 24.53
N TYR A 54 -2.85 -10.94 24.68
CA TYR A 54 -2.65 -9.90 25.69
C TYR A 54 -2.61 -10.49 27.11
N THR A 55 -3.55 -11.38 27.44
CA THR A 55 -3.61 -12.02 28.78
C THR A 55 -2.34 -12.83 29.07
N ALA A 56 -1.88 -13.60 28.08
CA ALA A 56 -0.63 -14.36 28.19
C ALA A 56 0.61 -13.46 28.27
N TYR A 57 0.64 -12.40 27.45
CA TYR A 57 1.71 -11.41 27.40
C TYR A 57 1.85 -10.66 28.74
N GLU A 58 0.74 -10.24 29.33
CA GLU A 58 0.73 -9.55 30.61
C GLU A 58 1.40 -10.40 31.69
N THR A 59 1.08 -11.70 31.71
CA THR A 59 1.62 -12.65 32.70
C THR A 59 3.11 -12.98 32.44
N ALA A 60 3.50 -13.19 31.18
CA ALA A 60 4.78 -13.80 30.85
C ALA A 60 5.85 -12.82 30.33
N CYS A 61 5.46 -11.62 29.89
CA CYS A 61 6.33 -10.71 29.14
C CYS A 61 6.40 -9.28 29.70
N SER A 62 5.28 -8.78 30.26
CA SER A 62 5.14 -7.37 30.64
C SER A 62 6.14 -6.88 31.69
N GLN A 63 6.63 -7.75 32.57
CA GLN A 63 7.63 -7.38 33.59
C GLN A 63 8.90 -6.77 32.97
N CYS A 64 9.29 -7.22 31.77
CA CYS A 64 10.46 -6.71 31.05
C CYS A 64 10.08 -5.77 29.91
N HIS A 65 9.02 -6.09 29.17
CA HIS A 65 8.64 -5.38 27.95
C HIS A 65 7.57 -4.30 28.15
N ARG A 66 7.08 -4.15 29.40
CA ARG A 66 5.95 -3.30 29.84
C ARG A 66 4.61 -3.74 29.27
N VAL A 67 3.51 -3.35 29.93
CA VAL A 67 2.15 -3.70 29.49
C VAL A 67 1.82 -3.06 28.13
N ASP A 68 2.39 -1.89 27.85
CA ASP A 68 2.19 -1.11 26.62
C ASP A 68 3.20 -1.41 25.51
N LEU A 69 4.05 -2.44 25.68
CA LEU A 69 5.11 -2.87 24.77
C LEU A 69 6.23 -1.83 24.54
N THR A 70 6.24 -0.72 25.27
CA THR A 70 7.24 0.36 25.08
C THR A 70 8.65 -0.03 25.53
N GLY A 71 8.80 -1.19 26.17
CA GLY A 71 10.09 -1.71 26.63
C GLY A 71 10.55 -1.06 27.94
N GLY A 72 11.39 -1.79 28.65
CA GLY A 72 11.98 -1.39 29.92
C GLY A 72 13.28 -2.14 30.13
N ASN A 73 13.25 -3.19 30.96
CA ASN A 73 14.39 -4.11 31.11
C ASN A 73 14.57 -5.02 29.86
N GLY A 74 13.50 -5.19 29.07
CA GLY A 74 13.53 -5.76 27.72
C GLY A 74 13.33 -4.67 26.66
N PRO A 75 13.70 -4.94 25.38
CA PRO A 75 13.51 -3.98 24.30
C PRO A 75 12.03 -3.68 24.03
N ALA A 76 11.75 -2.51 23.46
CA ALA A 76 10.43 -2.18 22.92
C ALA A 76 10.02 -3.20 21.85
N LEU A 77 8.74 -3.60 21.90
CA LEU A 77 8.12 -4.55 20.97
C LEU A 77 7.11 -3.88 20.02
N ARG A 78 7.09 -2.54 20.00
CA ARG A 78 6.24 -1.71 19.14
C ARG A 78 7.05 -0.66 18.37
N ASP A 79 6.37 -0.02 17.43
CA ASP A 79 6.84 1.15 16.67
C ASP A 79 8.20 0.91 15.96
N GLU A 80 9.08 1.91 15.95
CA GLU A 80 10.33 1.91 15.19
C GLU A 80 11.25 0.72 15.48
N ARG A 81 11.30 0.23 16.74
CA ARG A 81 12.14 -0.92 17.07
C ARG A 81 11.57 -2.19 16.47
N PHE A 82 10.25 -2.41 16.58
CA PHE A 82 9.60 -3.56 15.96
C PHE A 82 9.83 -3.54 14.44
N THR A 83 9.54 -2.40 13.80
CA THR A 83 9.72 -2.23 12.36
C THR A 83 11.16 -2.51 11.94
N ARG A 84 12.15 -1.94 12.61
CA ARG A 84 13.58 -2.18 12.29
C ARG A 84 13.97 -3.66 12.41
N GLU A 85 13.41 -4.36 13.39
CA GLU A 85 13.78 -5.74 13.67
C GLU A 85 13.07 -6.74 12.75
N PHE A 86 11.80 -6.50 12.43
CA PHE A 86 10.94 -7.51 11.81
C PHE A 86 10.40 -7.13 10.42
N ALA A 87 10.39 -5.84 10.04
CA ALA A 87 9.85 -5.45 8.75
C ALA A 87 10.55 -6.18 7.59
N GLY A 88 9.76 -6.69 6.65
CA GLY A 88 10.22 -7.44 5.49
C GLY A 88 10.69 -8.87 5.77
N LYS A 89 10.73 -9.33 7.02
CA LYS A 89 11.03 -10.72 7.39
C LYS A 89 9.76 -11.56 7.47
N ASP A 90 9.91 -12.87 7.42
CA ASP A 90 8.79 -13.79 7.69
C ASP A 90 8.35 -13.68 9.14
N LEU A 91 7.04 -13.76 9.37
CA LEU A 91 6.42 -13.79 10.68
C LEU A 91 6.93 -14.96 11.52
N LYS A 92 7.32 -16.06 10.88
CA LYS A 92 8.06 -17.16 11.50
C LYS A 92 9.31 -16.68 12.27
N THR A 93 9.98 -15.63 11.81
CA THR A 93 11.14 -15.06 12.50
C THR A 93 10.76 -14.49 13.86
N LEU A 94 9.67 -13.73 13.93
CA LEU A 94 9.14 -13.19 15.18
C LEU A 94 8.72 -14.32 16.11
N TYR A 95 7.90 -15.26 15.61
CA TYR A 95 7.47 -16.44 16.36
C TYR A 95 8.65 -17.23 16.94
N THR A 96 9.62 -17.59 16.10
CA THR A 96 10.77 -18.40 16.52
C THR A 96 11.58 -17.66 17.58
N LYS A 97 11.78 -16.35 17.41
CA LYS A 97 12.50 -15.53 18.38
C LYS A 97 11.82 -15.56 19.74
N ILE A 98 10.51 -15.34 19.82
CA ILE A 98 9.81 -15.36 21.11
C ILE A 98 9.75 -16.78 21.69
N ALA A 99 9.46 -17.80 20.88
CA ALA A 99 9.28 -19.17 21.36
C ALA A 99 10.60 -19.76 21.91
N THR A 100 11.75 -19.40 21.32
CA THR A 100 13.05 -19.97 21.69
C THR A 100 13.86 -19.15 22.68
N THR A 101 13.47 -17.90 22.95
CA THR A 101 14.23 -17.01 23.84
C THR A 101 13.41 -16.41 24.98
N MET A 102 12.07 -16.54 24.93
CA MET A 102 11.18 -15.96 25.92
C MET A 102 10.24 -17.00 26.55
N PRO A 103 9.83 -16.79 27.81
CA PRO A 103 10.40 -15.82 28.76
C PRO A 103 11.88 -16.12 29.06
N ARG A 104 12.70 -15.11 29.38
CA ARG A 104 14.18 -15.25 29.46
C ARG A 104 14.65 -16.41 30.35
N ALA A 105 13.95 -16.70 31.45
CA ALA A 105 14.28 -17.78 32.38
C ALA A 105 13.56 -19.10 32.08
N ALA A 106 12.65 -19.12 31.10
CA ALA A 106 11.76 -20.24 30.80
C ALA A 106 11.44 -20.32 29.30
N ALA A 107 12.47 -20.22 28.46
CA ALA A 107 12.29 -20.25 27.00
C ALA A 107 11.56 -21.52 26.56
N GLY A 108 10.56 -21.38 25.68
CA GLY A 108 9.75 -22.48 25.17
C GLY A 108 8.66 -23.01 26.12
N SER A 109 8.43 -22.36 27.28
CA SER A 109 7.54 -22.89 28.32
C SER A 109 6.03 -22.73 28.07
N LEU A 110 5.62 -21.82 27.17
CA LEU A 110 4.21 -21.42 27.06
C LEU A 110 3.37 -22.31 26.12
N GLY A 111 4.02 -23.10 25.27
CA GLY A 111 3.37 -23.88 24.21
C GLY A 111 3.02 -23.05 22.98
N ASP A 112 2.95 -23.72 21.82
CA ASP A 112 2.89 -23.05 20.52
C ASP A 112 1.66 -22.14 20.35
N ASN A 113 0.47 -22.59 20.75
CA ASN A 113 -0.76 -21.80 20.65
C ASN A 113 -0.68 -20.51 21.47
N VAL A 114 -0.06 -20.55 22.66
CA VAL A 114 0.11 -19.36 23.49
C VAL A 114 1.11 -18.39 22.87
N TYR A 115 2.19 -18.89 22.27
CA TYR A 115 3.11 -18.04 21.52
C TYR A 115 2.45 -17.41 20.28
N LEU A 116 1.62 -18.15 19.55
CA LEU A 116 0.84 -17.62 18.43
C LEU A 116 -0.12 -16.52 18.87
N ASP A 117 -0.82 -16.73 19.99
CA ASP A 117 -1.68 -15.72 20.60
C ASP A 117 -0.86 -14.45 20.95
N ILE A 118 0.32 -14.60 21.57
CA ILE A 118 1.22 -13.47 21.86
C ILE A 118 1.71 -12.77 20.58
N VAL A 119 2.03 -13.51 19.51
CA VAL A 119 2.37 -12.90 18.21
C VAL A 119 1.21 -12.06 17.69
N ALA A 120 -0.03 -12.58 17.73
CA ALA A 120 -1.22 -11.85 17.32
C ALA A 120 -1.41 -10.55 18.10
N HIS A 121 -1.20 -10.58 19.43
CA HIS A 121 -1.24 -9.38 20.26
C HIS A 121 -0.17 -8.36 19.85
N VAL A 122 1.09 -8.77 19.68
CA VAL A 122 2.17 -7.86 19.25
C VAL A 122 1.89 -7.26 17.87
N LEU A 123 1.34 -8.04 16.93
CA LEU A 123 0.95 -7.52 15.61
C LEU A 123 -0.15 -6.45 15.73
N LYS A 124 -1.17 -6.70 16.56
CA LYS A 124 -2.24 -5.74 16.82
C LYS A 124 -1.71 -4.42 17.40
N GLU A 125 -0.83 -4.49 18.39
CA GLU A 125 -0.20 -3.31 19.01
C GLU A 125 0.72 -2.53 18.04
N ASN A 126 1.14 -3.16 16.94
CA ASN A 126 1.89 -2.52 15.86
C ASN A 126 1.00 -2.07 14.70
N GLY A 127 -0.33 -2.05 14.88
CA GLY A 127 -1.28 -1.49 13.94
C GLY A 127 -1.65 -2.40 12.76
N PHE A 128 -1.29 -3.69 12.82
CA PHE A 128 -1.77 -4.65 11.82
C PHE A 128 -3.23 -5.03 12.09
N PRO A 129 -4.09 -5.11 11.05
CA PRO A 129 -5.49 -5.43 11.23
C PRO A 129 -5.68 -6.89 11.64
N ALA A 130 -6.73 -7.15 12.42
CA ALA A 130 -7.27 -8.49 12.58
C ALA A 130 -8.06 -8.91 11.33
N GLY A 131 -8.17 -10.22 11.10
CA GLY A 131 -9.05 -10.83 10.10
C GLY A 131 -9.87 -11.97 10.70
N ASP A 132 -10.39 -12.83 9.83
CA ASP A 132 -11.41 -13.82 10.18
C ASP A 132 -10.84 -15.22 10.45
N GLN A 133 -9.52 -15.40 10.35
CA GLN A 133 -8.84 -16.68 10.51
C GLN A 133 -7.79 -16.59 11.62
N GLU A 134 -7.70 -17.62 12.45
CA GLU A 134 -6.64 -17.69 13.45
C GLU A 134 -5.28 -17.93 12.80
N LEU A 135 -4.26 -17.28 13.34
CA LEU A 135 -2.87 -17.52 12.96
C LEU A 135 -2.46 -18.91 13.43
N THR A 136 -1.96 -19.74 12.51
CA THR A 136 -1.45 -21.09 12.81
C THR A 136 0.04 -21.21 12.50
N LEU A 137 0.69 -22.27 13.00
CA LEU A 137 2.11 -22.54 12.75
C LEU A 137 2.43 -22.72 11.26
N GLU A 138 1.52 -23.38 10.53
CA GLU A 138 1.67 -23.66 9.10
C GLU A 138 1.69 -22.37 8.27
N ALA A 139 0.93 -21.35 8.71
CA ALA A 139 0.82 -20.08 8.01
C ALA A 139 2.08 -19.20 8.15
N LEU A 140 2.90 -19.40 9.19
CA LEU A 140 4.00 -18.49 9.54
C LEU A 140 5.06 -18.30 8.45
N GLY A 141 5.35 -19.36 7.68
CA GLY A 141 6.46 -19.40 6.72
C GLY A 141 6.23 -18.64 5.41
N GLY A 142 5.01 -18.13 5.18
CA GLY A 142 4.66 -17.38 3.97
C GLY A 142 4.15 -15.97 4.23
N LEU A 143 4.10 -15.54 5.49
CA LEU A 143 3.56 -14.24 5.88
C LEU A 143 4.70 -13.28 6.20
N ARG A 144 4.92 -12.26 5.37
CA ARG A 144 5.90 -11.22 5.68
C ARG A 144 5.31 -10.14 6.57
N VAL A 145 6.13 -9.65 7.50
CA VAL A 145 5.81 -8.51 8.36
C VAL A 145 6.02 -7.23 7.55
N LEU A 146 5.02 -6.82 6.80
CA LEU A 146 5.04 -5.58 6.04
C LEU A 146 3.75 -4.82 6.34
N PRO A 147 3.78 -3.49 6.49
CA PRO A 147 2.57 -2.70 6.31
C PRO A 147 2.05 -3.04 4.91
N GLY A 148 0.81 -3.51 4.85
CA GLY A 148 0.23 -3.98 3.61
C GLY A 148 0.20 -2.85 2.60
N ARG A 149 0.01 -3.21 1.33
CA ARG A 149 -0.57 -2.24 0.40
C ARG A 149 -1.84 -1.71 1.06
N PRO A 150 -2.11 -0.40 1.04
CA PRO A 150 -3.38 0.12 1.53
C PRO A 150 -4.50 -0.77 0.98
N LYS A 151 -5.32 -1.35 1.87
CA LYS A 151 -6.45 -2.18 1.42
C LYS A 151 -7.20 -1.36 0.38
N PRO A 152 -7.52 -1.91 -0.81
CA PRO A 152 -8.29 -1.19 -1.80
C PRO A 152 -9.52 -0.59 -1.11
N PRO A 153 -9.76 0.72 -1.30
CA PRO A 153 -10.89 1.35 -0.67
C PRO A 153 -12.18 0.55 -0.98
N PRO A 154 -13.14 0.45 -0.04
CA PRO A 154 -14.41 -0.20 -0.30
C PRO A 154 -15.04 0.29 -1.61
N PRO A 155 -15.82 -0.54 -2.33
CA PRO A 155 -16.53 -0.06 -3.51
C PRO A 155 -17.35 1.20 -3.20
N VAL A 156 -17.33 2.19 -4.11
CA VAL A 156 -18.07 3.44 -3.92
C VAL A 156 -19.57 3.19 -4.10
N GLY A 157 -20.28 3.12 -2.98
CA GLY A 157 -21.73 3.05 -2.91
C GLY A 157 -22.38 4.41 -2.69
N ASP A 158 -23.71 4.42 -2.70
CA ASP A 158 -24.48 5.56 -2.17
C ASP A 158 -24.18 5.73 -0.67
N PHE A 159 -24.10 6.98 -0.21
CA PHE A 159 -23.68 7.35 1.16
C PHE A 159 -22.26 6.89 1.55
N SER A 160 -21.38 6.62 0.59
CA SER A 160 -19.97 6.40 0.89
C SER A 160 -19.25 7.71 1.16
N TYR A 161 -18.36 7.76 2.15
CA TYR A 161 -17.38 8.83 2.21
C TYR A 161 -16.36 8.63 1.10
N VAL A 162 -16.13 9.69 0.32
CA VAL A 162 -15.23 9.67 -0.83
C VAL A 162 -14.35 10.90 -0.86
N GLU A 163 -13.25 10.79 -1.60
CA GLU A 163 -12.43 11.91 -2.02
C GLU A 163 -12.37 12.01 -3.55
N ALA A 164 -12.26 13.23 -4.05
CA ALA A 164 -12.09 13.52 -5.47
C ALA A 164 -11.24 14.78 -5.68
N VAL A 165 -10.58 14.83 -6.82
CA VAL A 165 -9.87 16.02 -7.31
C VAL A 165 -10.56 16.54 -8.55
N GLY A 166 -10.83 17.83 -8.61
CA GLY A 166 -11.51 18.44 -9.74
C GLY A 166 -11.39 19.96 -9.79
N CYS A 167 -12.10 20.58 -10.72
CA CYS A 167 -12.17 22.02 -10.90
C CYS A 167 -13.39 22.59 -10.20
N LEU A 168 -13.18 23.54 -9.28
CA LEU A 168 -14.28 24.23 -8.63
C LEU A 168 -14.90 25.26 -9.58
N ALA A 169 -16.21 25.14 -9.82
CA ALA A 169 -16.93 26.01 -10.71
C ALA A 169 -18.31 26.39 -10.14
N PRO A 170 -18.82 27.60 -10.44
CA PRO A 170 -20.19 27.96 -10.11
C PRO A 170 -21.18 27.10 -10.92
N GLY A 171 -22.26 26.70 -10.27
CA GLY A 171 -23.37 25.95 -10.85
C GLY A 171 -24.64 26.79 -10.98
N PRO A 172 -25.71 26.20 -11.54
CA PRO A 172 -27.00 26.86 -11.68
C PRO A 172 -27.61 27.25 -10.32
N GLY A 173 -28.28 28.40 -10.25
CA GLY A 173 -29.00 28.80 -9.03
C GLY A 173 -28.10 29.13 -7.84
N GLY A 174 -26.84 29.51 -8.08
CA GLY A 174 -25.89 29.87 -7.02
C GLY A 174 -25.25 28.67 -6.32
N THR A 175 -25.35 27.48 -6.90
CA THR A 175 -24.71 26.27 -6.37
C THR A 175 -23.24 26.19 -6.78
N TRP A 176 -22.54 25.20 -6.24
CA TRP A 176 -21.13 24.96 -6.56
C TRP A 176 -20.92 23.53 -7.02
N LEU A 177 -20.07 23.39 -8.04
CA LEU A 177 -19.77 22.13 -8.68
C LEU A 177 -18.27 21.84 -8.59
N LEU A 178 -17.93 20.57 -8.35
CA LEU A 178 -16.62 20.03 -8.66
C LEU A 178 -16.71 19.34 -10.03
N THR A 179 -16.22 20.00 -11.07
CA THR A 179 -16.28 19.55 -12.46
C THR A 179 -14.96 18.94 -12.93
N SER A 180 -14.95 18.20 -14.04
CA SER A 180 -13.77 17.46 -14.52
C SER A 180 -13.11 16.63 -13.41
N ALA A 181 -13.94 16.11 -12.51
CA ALA A 181 -13.49 15.47 -11.30
C ALA A 181 -13.03 14.05 -11.58
N THR A 182 -12.09 13.55 -10.80
CA THR A 182 -11.67 12.16 -10.81
C THR A 182 -12.85 11.24 -10.46
N GLU A 183 -12.75 9.97 -10.86
CA GLU A 183 -13.59 8.92 -10.26
C GLU A 183 -13.41 8.99 -8.73
N PRO A 184 -14.51 8.98 -7.95
CA PRO A 184 -14.41 9.12 -6.51
C PRO A 184 -13.72 7.87 -5.95
N VAL A 185 -12.85 8.09 -4.97
CA VAL A 185 -12.19 7.03 -4.22
C VAL A 185 -12.80 7.00 -2.84
N SER A 186 -13.30 5.85 -2.38
CA SER A 186 -13.85 5.78 -1.03
C SER A 186 -12.76 5.99 0.02
N VAL A 187 -13.16 6.51 1.18
CA VAL A 187 -12.26 6.72 2.30
C VAL A 187 -12.92 6.20 3.57
N VAL A 188 -12.13 5.55 4.41
CA VAL A 188 -12.57 5.15 5.74
C VAL A 188 -12.37 6.36 6.65
N VAL A 189 -13.47 6.90 7.16
CA VAL A 189 -13.45 8.04 8.09
C VAL A 189 -13.74 7.53 9.49
N SER A 190 -12.79 7.74 10.40
CA SER A 190 -12.97 7.50 11.84
C SER A 190 -13.06 8.84 12.59
N PRO A 191 -13.72 8.90 13.77
CA PRO A 191 -13.90 10.15 14.52
C PRO A 191 -12.60 10.88 14.89
N GLU A 192 -11.49 10.13 14.97
CA GLU A 192 -10.16 10.64 15.34
C GLU A 192 -9.31 11.03 14.12
N SER A 193 -9.78 10.75 12.90
CA SER A 193 -9.01 10.96 11.67
C SER A 193 -9.24 12.36 11.12
N ALA A 194 -8.29 13.27 11.38
CA ALA A 194 -8.23 14.54 10.67
C ALA A 194 -8.14 14.32 9.15
N PRO A 195 -8.76 15.18 8.32
CA PRO A 195 -8.51 15.17 6.89
C PRO A 195 -7.03 15.38 6.63
N THR A 196 -6.37 14.36 6.06
CA THR A 196 -4.99 14.47 5.59
C THR A 196 -5.02 14.44 4.08
N LEU A 197 -4.40 15.44 3.44
CA LEU A 197 -4.31 15.49 2.00
C LEU A 197 -3.46 14.32 1.48
N PRO A 198 -3.96 13.48 0.55
CA PRO A 198 -3.16 12.42 -0.05
C PRO A 198 -1.94 12.99 -0.77
N GLY A 199 -0.78 12.34 -0.64
CA GLY A 199 0.48 12.82 -1.24
C GLY A 199 0.47 12.89 -2.77
N ASP A 200 -0.44 12.15 -3.43
CA ASP A 200 -0.62 12.15 -4.87
C ASP A 200 -1.73 13.10 -5.36
N ALA A 201 -2.49 13.74 -4.47
CA ALA A 201 -3.68 14.52 -4.85
C ALA A 201 -3.38 15.61 -5.88
N ALA A 202 -2.25 16.31 -5.74
CA ALA A 202 -1.83 17.37 -6.66
C ALA A 202 -1.43 16.86 -8.07
N THR A 203 -1.08 15.58 -8.21
CA THR A 203 -0.61 14.99 -9.47
C THR A 203 -1.66 14.12 -10.17
N ARG A 204 -2.78 13.80 -9.51
CA ARG A 204 -3.89 13.01 -10.10
C ARG A 204 -4.49 13.65 -11.35
N ALA A 205 -4.46 12.95 -12.48
CA ALA A 205 -5.09 13.44 -13.71
C ALA A 205 -6.58 13.76 -13.49
N LEU A 206 -7.07 14.86 -14.06
CA LEU A 206 -8.49 15.23 -14.01
C LEU A 206 -9.34 14.20 -14.76
N GLY A 207 -10.60 14.05 -14.33
CA GLY A 207 -11.54 13.09 -14.91
C GLY A 207 -12.71 13.74 -15.65
N ASP A 208 -13.82 13.02 -15.67
CA ASP A 208 -15.08 13.37 -16.33
C ASP A 208 -16.27 13.49 -15.37
N GLN A 209 -16.09 13.20 -14.09
CA GLN A 209 -17.14 13.27 -13.10
C GLN A 209 -17.52 14.72 -12.80
N THR A 210 -18.76 14.91 -12.33
CA THR A 210 -19.25 16.19 -11.81
C THR A 210 -20.03 15.95 -10.53
N PHE A 211 -19.66 16.66 -9.48
CA PHE A 211 -20.33 16.59 -8.18
C PHE A 211 -20.93 17.95 -7.81
N HIS A 212 -22.19 17.95 -7.40
CA HIS A 212 -22.82 19.11 -6.80
C HIS A 212 -22.49 19.17 -5.31
N LEU A 213 -21.79 20.22 -4.90
CA LEU A 213 -21.32 20.42 -3.53
C LEU A 213 -22.42 21.07 -2.68
N LEU A 214 -22.93 20.35 -1.68
CA LEU A 214 -24.16 20.71 -0.97
C LEU A 214 -23.98 21.84 0.07
N ASP A 215 -22.81 21.90 0.68
CA ASP A 215 -22.43 22.76 1.81
C ASP A 215 -21.22 23.64 1.47
N ALA A 216 -20.91 23.79 0.17
CA ALA A 216 -19.79 24.60 -0.33
C ALA A 216 -19.74 26.01 0.25
N MET A 217 -20.90 26.64 0.48
CA MET A 217 -20.96 28.02 1.00
C MET A 217 -20.32 28.18 2.39
N ALA A 218 -20.21 27.11 3.18
CA ALA A 218 -19.49 27.14 4.46
C ALA A 218 -17.96 27.25 4.30
N TYR A 219 -17.45 27.13 3.07
CA TYR A 219 -16.02 27.06 2.73
C TYR A 219 -15.57 28.17 1.77
N SER A 220 -16.29 29.31 1.74
CA SER A 220 -15.94 30.50 0.93
C SER A 220 -15.53 30.19 -0.52
N PRO A 221 -16.33 29.43 -1.30
CA PRO A 221 -15.90 28.84 -2.57
C PRO A 221 -15.66 29.89 -3.67
N ASP A 222 -16.22 31.10 -3.53
CA ASP A 222 -15.92 32.24 -4.40
C ASP A 222 -14.43 32.59 -4.46
N GLU A 223 -13.70 32.43 -3.34
CA GLU A 223 -12.26 32.67 -3.26
C GLU A 223 -11.43 31.61 -4.01
N HIS A 224 -12.05 30.49 -4.36
CA HIS A 224 -11.41 29.32 -4.96
C HIS A 224 -11.95 29.02 -6.37
N LYS A 225 -12.71 29.94 -6.96
CA LYS A 225 -13.33 29.75 -8.27
C LYS A 225 -12.27 29.48 -9.35
N GLY A 226 -12.44 28.38 -10.07
CA GLY A 226 -11.52 27.96 -11.13
C GLY A 226 -10.24 27.28 -10.61
N HIS A 227 -10.07 27.16 -9.29
CA HIS A 227 -8.96 26.43 -8.71
C HIS A 227 -9.14 24.93 -8.89
N ARG A 228 -8.01 24.23 -8.87
CA ARG A 228 -7.98 22.78 -8.73
C ARG A 228 -8.10 22.45 -7.26
N MET A 229 -9.15 21.72 -6.91
CA MET A 229 -9.52 21.44 -5.54
C MET A 229 -9.45 19.96 -5.25
N TYR A 230 -9.00 19.63 -4.04
CA TYR A 230 -9.27 18.36 -3.39
C TYR A 230 -10.51 18.53 -2.51
N VAL A 231 -11.49 17.65 -2.69
CA VAL A 231 -12.71 17.64 -1.89
C VAL A 231 -12.91 16.24 -1.34
N ARG A 232 -13.26 16.16 -0.05
CA ARG A 232 -13.66 14.92 0.62
C ARG A 232 -14.99 15.10 1.30
N GLY A 233 -15.88 14.12 1.20
CA GLY A 233 -17.10 14.10 2.00
C GLY A 233 -18.06 12.97 1.62
N LEU A 234 -19.32 13.08 2.03
CA LEU A 234 -20.31 12.04 1.84
C LEU A 234 -20.90 12.13 0.42
N LEU A 235 -20.75 11.07 -0.36
CA LEU A 235 -21.35 10.95 -1.69
C LEU A 235 -22.82 10.56 -1.60
N ILE A 236 -23.67 11.23 -2.37
CA ILE A 236 -25.09 10.90 -2.56
C ILE A 236 -25.31 10.70 -4.05
N LYS A 237 -25.68 9.48 -4.46
CA LYS A 237 -25.89 9.11 -5.87
C LYS A 237 -27.38 9.20 -6.21
N LEU A 238 -27.77 10.15 -7.06
CA LEU A 238 -29.12 10.27 -7.59
C LEU A 238 -29.16 9.75 -9.05
N PRO A 239 -30.34 9.41 -9.60
CA PRO A 239 -30.44 8.85 -10.95
C PRO A 239 -29.84 9.73 -12.07
N SER A 240 -29.82 11.05 -11.87
CA SER A 240 -29.38 12.03 -12.89
C SER A 240 -28.21 12.91 -12.45
N GLU A 241 -27.76 12.82 -11.20
CA GLU A 241 -26.66 13.65 -10.68
C GLU A 241 -25.99 12.99 -9.47
N GLN A 242 -24.78 13.46 -9.16
CA GLN A 242 -24.07 13.09 -7.95
C GLN A 242 -23.89 14.34 -7.08
N ARG A 243 -24.15 14.19 -5.79
CA ARG A 243 -24.01 15.25 -4.79
C ARG A 243 -22.96 14.83 -3.76
N MET A 244 -22.24 15.80 -3.21
CA MET A 244 -21.24 15.54 -2.18
C MET A 244 -21.37 16.58 -1.07
N THR A 245 -21.37 16.14 0.19
CA THR A 245 -21.10 17.04 1.31
C THR A 245 -19.61 17.32 1.42
N ILE A 246 -19.19 18.27 2.23
CA ILE A 246 -17.80 18.65 2.38
C ILE A 246 -17.37 18.39 3.82
N SER A 247 -16.29 17.63 3.95
CA SER A 247 -15.55 17.36 5.19
C SER A 247 -14.08 17.78 5.08
N ALA A 248 -13.60 18.02 3.86
CA ALA A 248 -12.31 18.61 3.56
C ALA A 248 -12.41 19.39 2.23
N PHE A 249 -11.78 20.56 2.16
CA PHE A 249 -11.86 21.47 1.02
C PHE A 249 -10.53 22.20 0.86
N GLU A 250 -9.64 21.62 0.06
CA GLU A 250 -8.24 22.06 -0.03
C GLU A 250 -7.89 22.53 -1.43
N THR A 251 -7.23 23.68 -1.53
CA THR A 251 -6.72 24.17 -2.82
C THR A 251 -5.43 23.44 -3.17
N LEU A 252 -5.41 22.75 -4.32
CA LEU A 252 -4.22 22.10 -4.87
C LEU A 252 -3.44 23.02 -5.80
N ALA A 253 -4.14 23.82 -6.60
CA ALA A 253 -3.54 24.79 -7.51
C ALA A 253 -4.52 25.94 -7.80
N PRO A 254 -4.03 27.17 -8.02
CA PRO A 254 -4.86 28.33 -8.32
C PRO A 254 -5.52 28.27 -9.70
N ASN A 255 -5.08 27.37 -10.59
CA ASN A 255 -5.67 27.17 -11.90
C ASN A 255 -6.01 25.69 -12.08
N CYS A 256 -7.22 25.41 -12.56
CA CYS A 256 -7.62 24.07 -12.96
C CYS A 256 -7.54 23.90 -14.46
N THR A 257 -6.43 23.33 -14.92
CA THR A 257 -6.18 23.02 -16.33
C THR A 257 -6.04 21.50 -16.49
N ARG A 258 -6.66 20.96 -17.56
CA ARG A 258 -6.42 19.59 -18.01
C ARG A 258 -5.04 19.44 -18.62
#